data_AF-A0AAV7KQ29-F1
#
_entry.id   AF-A0AAV7KQ29-F1
#
_cell.length_a   1.000
_cell.length_b   1.000
_cell.length_c   1.000
_cell.angle_alpha   90.00
_cell.angle_beta   90.00
_cell.angle_gamma   90.00
#
_symmetry.space_group_name_H-M   'P 1'
#
loop_
_entity.id
_entity.type
_entity.pdbx_description
1 polymer ?
#
loop_
_entity_poly.entity_id
_entity_poly.type
_entity_poly.pdbx_seq_one_letter_code
_entity_poly.pdbx_strand_id
1 'polypeptide(L)'
;ARKILQEGERTSEEIIDCTLDIASTGFRQLAGAAVLRRQGWLKATSFRPEVQSRILDMPYDGESLFGKHVDDALQAIKTDTDTAKSLGILQYRKQPF
;
A
#
# COMPACT_ATOMS: atom_id res chain seq x y z
N ALA A 1 -48.93 -3.49 -12.16
CA ALA A 1 -48.02 -4.64 -11.93
C ALA A 1 -46.75 -4.58 -12.78
N ARG A 2 -46.80 -4.75 -14.11
CA ARG A 2 -45.60 -4.79 -14.97
C ARG A 2 -44.69 -3.55 -14.92
N LYS A 3 -45.25 -2.34 -14.97
CA LYS A 3 -44.47 -1.09 -14.84
C LYS A 3 -43.72 -0.99 -13.51
N ILE A 4 -44.31 -1.49 -12.42
CA ILE A 4 -43.69 -1.47 -11.09
C ILE A 4 -42.52 -2.45 -11.04
N LEU A 5 -42.66 -3.63 -11.67
CA LEU A 5 -41.58 -4.60 -11.81
C LEU A 5 -40.39 -4.03 -12.62
N GLN A 6 -40.65 -3.41 -13.76
CA GLN A 6 -39.61 -2.80 -14.59
C GLN A 6 -38.90 -1.62 -13.91
N GLU A 7 -39.63 -0.82 -13.13
CA GLU A 7 -39.02 0.26 -12.36
C GLU A 7 -38.12 -0.29 -11.25
N GLY A 8 -38.59 -1.33 -10.54
CA GLY A 8 -37.79 -1.99 -9.51
C GLY A 8 -36.52 -2.65 -10.04
N GLU A 9 -36.58 -3.26 -11.22
CA GLU A 9 -35.41 -3.83 -11.90
C GLU A 9 -34.39 -2.74 -12.24
N ARG A 10 -34.83 -1.64 -12.86
CA ARG A 10 -33.95 -0.50 -13.19
C ARG A 10 -33.32 0.11 -11.95
N THR A 11 -34.11 0.37 -10.90
CA THR A 11 -33.58 0.90 -9.64
C THR A 11 -32.57 -0.06 -9.01
N SER A 12 -32.79 -1.38 -9.12
CA SER A 12 -31.82 -2.37 -8.63
C SER A 12 -30.51 -2.33 -9.41
N GLU A 13 -30.55 -2.21 -10.74
CA GLU A 13 -29.37 -2.07 -11.59
C GLU A 13 -28.58 -0.80 -11.25
N GLU A 14 -29.27 0.34 -11.14
CA GLU A 14 -28.67 1.63 -10.77
C GLU A 14 -27.99 1.58 -9.39
N ILE A 15 -28.59 0.89 -8.42
CA ILE A 15 -27.99 0.70 -7.09
C ILE A 15 -26.73 -0.16 -7.16
N ILE A 16 -26.72 -1.22 -7.99
CA ILE A 16 -25.55 -2.09 -8.16
C ILE A 16 -24.40 -1.29 -8.77
N ASP A 17 -24.65 -0.53 -9.83
CA ASP A 17 -23.65 0.31 -10.50
C ASP A 17 -23.09 1.37 -9.55
N CYS A 18 -23.96 2.07 -8.83
CA CYS A 18 -23.57 3.05 -7.82
C CYS A 18 -22.69 2.42 -6.73
N THR A 19 -23.04 1.22 -6.27
CA THR A 19 -22.26 0.50 -5.25
C THR A 19 -20.86 0.13 -5.77
N LEU A 20 -20.77 -0.31 -7.03
CA LEU A 20 -19.51 -0.63 -7.69
C LEU A 20 -18.61 0.60 -7.84
N ASP A 21 -19.17 1.75 -8.18
CA ASP A 21 -18.44 3.02 -8.30
C ASP A 21 -17.90 3.50 -6.94
N ILE A 22 -18.71 3.38 -5.88
CA ILE A 22 -18.27 3.69 -4.51
C ILE A 22 -17.10 2.80 -4.12
N ALA A 23 -17.22 1.48 -4.33
CA ALA A 23 -16.16 0.53 -4.03
C ALA A 23 -14.88 0.84 -4.81
N SER A 24 -15.00 1.09 -6.11
CA SER A 24 -13.87 1.44 -6.99
C SER A 24 -13.17 2.72 -6.54
N THR A 25 -13.93 3.73 -6.13
CA THR A 25 -13.39 4.98 -5.58
C THR A 25 -12.64 4.72 -4.27
N GLY A 26 -13.21 3.91 -3.38
CA GLY A 26 -12.56 3.49 -2.14
C GLY A 26 -11.22 2.78 -2.38
N PHE A 27 -11.19 1.82 -3.31
CA PHE A 27 -9.95 1.12 -3.66
C PHE A 27 -8.88 2.05 -4.24
N ARG A 28 -9.27 3.00 -5.09
CA ARG A 28 -8.34 4.02 -5.63
C ARG A 28 -7.76 4.92 -4.54
N GLN A 29 -8.58 5.30 -3.55
CA GLN A 29 -8.11 6.07 -2.40
C GLN A 29 -7.11 5.29 -1.56
N LEU A 30 -7.37 4.01 -1.28
CA LEU A 30 -6.45 3.14 -0.54
C LEU A 30 -5.13 2.95 -1.29
N ALA A 31 -5.18 2.70 -2.60
CA ALA A 31 -3.99 2.60 -3.43
C ALA A 31 -3.18 3.91 -3.44
N GLY A 32 -3.86 5.06 -3.54
CA GLY A 32 -3.21 6.37 -3.43
C GLY A 32 -2.54 6.59 -2.07
N ALA A 33 -3.19 6.20 -0.98
CA ALA A 33 -2.62 6.28 0.36
C ALA A 33 -1.39 5.37 0.51
N ALA A 34 -1.40 4.17 -0.10
CA ALA A 34 -0.24 3.29 -0.16
C ALA A 34 0.93 3.97 -0.89
N VAL A 35 0.70 4.58 -2.05
CA VAL A 35 1.73 5.33 -2.80
C VAL A 35 2.34 6.45 -1.96
N LEU A 36 1.52 7.25 -1.26
CA LEU A 36 2.02 8.33 -0.40
C LEU A 36 2.88 7.80 0.76
N ARG A 37 2.47 6.68 1.38
CA ARG A 37 3.28 6.03 2.42
C ARG A 37 4.61 5.51 1.87
N ARG A 38 4.61 4.88 0.68
CA ARG A 38 5.83 4.43 0.00
C ARG A 38 6.77 5.62 -0.27
N GLN A 39 6.25 6.75 -0.77
CA GLN A 39 7.04 7.95 -0.99
C GLN A 39 7.66 8.48 0.31
N GLY A 40 6.88 8.54 1.39
CA GLY A 40 7.36 8.96 2.70
C GLY A 40 8.49 8.05 3.22
N TRP A 41 8.33 6.74 3.07
CA TRP A 41 9.35 5.76 3.45
C TRP A 41 10.61 5.89 2.59
N LEU A 42 10.47 6.01 1.26
CA LEU A 42 11.60 6.13 0.33
C LEU A 42 12.46 7.36 0.59
N LYS A 43 11.88 8.48 1.04
CA LYS A 43 12.64 9.68 1.45
C LYS A 43 13.63 9.41 2.60
N ALA A 44 13.36 8.42 3.44
CA ALA A 44 14.26 8.02 4.53
C ALA A 44 15.32 6.99 4.08
N THR A 45 15.25 6.52 2.83
CA THR A 45 16.18 5.54 2.28
C THR A 45 17.17 6.19 1.32
N SER A 46 18.33 5.56 1.14
CA SER A 46 19.36 6.01 0.19
C SER A 46 19.26 5.30 -1.16
N PHE A 47 18.07 4.81 -1.55
CA PHE A 47 17.90 4.11 -2.82
C PHE A 47 18.08 5.04 -4.02
N ARG A 48 18.64 4.50 -5.11
CA ARG A 48 18.78 5.23 -6.37
C ARG A 48 17.41 5.55 -6.98
N PRO A 49 17.26 6.65 -7.73
CA PRO A 49 15.98 7.04 -8.32
C PRO A 49 15.29 5.94 -9.12
N GLU A 50 16.05 5.12 -9.84
CA GLU A 50 15.51 4.02 -10.66
C GLU A 50 14.85 2.94 -9.79
N VAL A 51 15.43 2.68 -8.61
CA VAL A 51 14.88 1.73 -7.62
C VAL A 51 13.66 2.33 -6.94
N GLN A 52 13.71 3.63 -6.59
CA GLN A 52 12.57 4.33 -6.01
C GLN A 52 11.35 4.31 -6.95
N SER A 53 11.53 4.55 -8.25
CA SER A 53 10.46 4.48 -9.26
C SER A 53 9.82 3.10 -9.27
N ARG A 54 10.62 2.03 -9.36
CA ARG A 54 10.11 0.65 -9.37
C ARG A 54 9.29 0.32 -8.12
N ILE A 55 9.70 0.83 -6.96
CA ILE A 55 8.99 0.61 -5.69
C ILE A 55 7.64 1.35 -5.69
N LEU A 56 7.59 2.57 -6.24
CA LEU A 56 6.34 3.32 -6.35
C LEU A 56 5.35 2.66 -7.32
N ASP A 57 5.86 2.11 -8.42
CA ASP A 57 5.08 1.46 -9.47
C ASP A 57 4.56 0.06 -9.10
N MET A 58 4.94 -0.49 -7.93
CA MET A 58 4.44 -1.80 -7.51
C MET A 58 2.92 -1.77 -7.34
N PRO A 59 2.21 -2.87 -7.67
CA PRO A 59 0.78 -2.97 -7.41
C PRO A 59 0.51 -2.87 -5.89
N TYR A 60 -0.69 -2.40 -5.54
CA TYR A 60 -1.21 -2.49 -4.19
C TYR A 60 -2.17 -3.67 -4.13
N ASP A 61 -1.89 -4.63 -3.25
CA ASP A 61 -2.65 -5.87 -3.11
C ASP A 61 -3.85 -5.73 -2.16
N GLY A 62 -4.04 -4.56 -1.55
CA GLY A 62 -5.12 -4.28 -0.60
C GLY A 62 -4.75 -4.52 0.86
N GLU A 63 -3.63 -5.20 1.14
CA GLU A 63 -3.23 -5.56 2.51
C GLU A 63 -1.90 -4.93 2.90
N SER A 64 -0.89 -5.07 2.03
CA SER A 64 0.51 -4.84 2.36
C SER A 64 1.06 -3.61 1.64
N LEU A 65 2.09 -2.98 2.21
CA LEU A 65 2.60 -1.76 1.62
C LEU A 65 3.45 -2.06 0.39
N PHE A 66 4.26 -3.11 0.39
CA PHE A 66 5.13 -3.45 -0.73
C PHE A 66 4.84 -4.82 -1.38
N GLY A 67 3.76 -5.49 -0.97
CA GLY A 67 3.53 -6.90 -1.25
C GLY A 67 4.02 -7.77 -0.11
N LYS A 68 3.27 -8.82 0.24
CA LYS A 68 3.59 -9.73 1.36
C LYS A 68 5.05 -10.18 1.41
N HIS A 69 5.60 -10.61 0.28
CA HIS A 69 6.98 -11.09 0.21
C HIS A 69 8.01 -10.01 0.56
N VAL A 70 7.78 -8.77 0.12
CA VAL A 70 8.70 -7.65 0.39
C VAL A 70 8.56 -7.20 1.85
N ASP A 71 7.34 -7.16 2.37
CA ASP A 71 7.09 -6.83 3.79
C ASP A 71 7.72 -7.88 4.72
N ASP A 72 7.60 -9.17 4.39
CA ASP A 72 8.23 -10.28 5.13
C ASP A 72 9.76 -10.15 5.13
N ALA A 73 10.37 -9.84 3.97
CA ALA A 73 11.81 -9.63 3.85
C ALA A 73 12.28 -8.40 4.66
N LEU A 74 11.55 -7.28 4.59
CA LEU A 74 11.85 -6.09 5.38
C LEU A 74 11.75 -6.37 6.88
N GLN A 75 10.75 -7.14 7.30
CA GLN A 75 10.57 -7.52 8.70
C GLN A 75 11.71 -8.44 9.19
N ALA A 76 12.16 -9.39 8.37
CA ALA A 76 13.31 -10.23 8.67
C ALA A 76 14.59 -9.38 8.83
N ILE A 77 14.88 -8.48 7.89
CA ILE A 77 16.04 -7.58 7.96
C ILE A 77 16.00 -6.71 9.22
N LYS A 78 14.82 -6.20 9.58
CA LYS A 78 14.63 -5.43 10.81
C LYS A 78 14.97 -6.26 12.05
N THR A 79 14.45 -7.48 12.15
CA THR A 79 14.74 -8.39 13.27
C THR A 79 16.23 -8.73 13.36
N ASP A 80 16.88 -8.99 12.23
CA ASP A 80 18.33 -9.25 12.18
C ASP A 80 19.11 -8.02 12.63
N THR A 81 18.71 -6.84 12.18
CA THR A 81 19.33 -5.56 12.55
C THR A 81 19.20 -5.31 14.05
N ASP A 82 18.03 -5.56 14.63
CA ASP A 82 17.78 -5.36 16.06
C ASP A 82 18.52 -6.41 16.91
N THR A 83 18.67 -7.63 16.41
CA THR A 83 19.52 -8.66 17.02
C THR A 83 21.00 -8.27 16.96
N ALA A 84 21.49 -7.77 15.83
CA ALA A 84 22.86 -7.30 15.72
C ALA A 84 23.14 -6.09 16.62
N LYS A 85 22.15 -5.19 16.84
CA LYS A 85 22.25 -4.11 17.83
C LYS A 85 22.30 -4.65 19.25
N SER A 86 21.47 -5.62 19.62
CA SER A 86 21.44 -6.18 20.99
C SER A 86 22.74 -6.92 21.34
N LEU A 87 23.37 -7.54 20.33
CA LEU A 87 24.68 -8.17 20.44
C LEU A 87 25.85 -7.15 20.39
N GLY A 88 25.57 -5.85 20.23
CA GLY A 88 26.58 -4.80 20.16
C GLY A 88 27.39 -4.77 18.86
N ILE A 89 26.98 -5.51 17.83
CA ILE A 89 27.66 -5.59 16.52
C ILE A 89 27.40 -4.30 15.72
N LEU A 90 26.19 -3.76 15.80
CA LEU A 90 25.81 -2.50 15.18
C LEU A 90 25.75 -1.37 16.23
N GLN A 91 26.80 -0.54 16.28
CA GLN A 91 26.77 0.71 17.05
C GLN A 91 26.23 1.87 16.19
N TYR A 92 25.36 2.69 16.78
CA TYR A 92 24.80 3.88 16.14
C TYR A 92 25.91 4.88 15.78
N ARG A 93 26.32 4.93 14.51
CA ARG A 93 27.21 5.98 14.01
C ARG A 93 26.39 7.27 13.86
N LYS A 94 26.34 8.11 14.90
CA LYS A 94 25.91 9.51 14.76
C LYS A 94 26.82 10.14 13.70
N GLN A 95 26.29 10.47 12.53
CA GLN A 95 26.98 11.38 11.62
C GLN A 95 26.72 12.81 12.11
N PRO A 96 27.76 13.62 12.36
CA PRO A 96 27.57 15.04 12.63
C PRO A 96 27.07 15.74 11.35
N PHE A 97 26.16 16.69 11.54
CA PHE A 97 25.68 17.62 10.51
C PHE A 97 26.82 18.51 10.01
#